data_AF-A0A1A2YT45-F1
#
_entry.id   AF-A0A1A2YT45-F1
#
_cell.length_a   1.000
_cell.length_b   1.000
_cell.length_c   1.000
_cell.angle_alpha   90.00
_cell.angle_beta   90.00
_cell.angle_gamma   90.00
#
_symmetry.space_group_name_H-M   'P 1'
#
loop_
_entity.id
_entity.type
_entity.pdbx_description
1 polymer ?
#
loop_
_entity_poly.entity_id
_entity_poly.type
_entity_poly.pdbx_seq_one_letter_code
_entity_poly.pdbx_strand_id
1 'polypeptide(L)'
;MKSAAPGAQWTGTAADAYEEANSRQGRTFGQMAVLDQRLGAEVDRSAAMVAAGRKNLDGVKQWVLDAAASVPPSADREQMLMPIARKGIADVAEIVKQSNSELNVIGGRIRTIGDEYQALGGNKKQGPGLKEPRDEDQDPANDDDLNTITGRDDDARKRASAEAFKQVFGRPPTSAIDWETAEALNPNSYDPKYKGVKPEIRVVKIRPVPGQGVVRASQYIEQRDVISGPGTRDFGDNRTANRNFDPENARVTTYIDYENGIVVMRQNPSVQLDASGGPGEVRVRAPEGRVWQNPDGSVRIQYSAANPFAPEIAKNPMGPVNPVTVNGDLVFTPGADGLRVDGTRTDYPSLEVYQDLPTGQSHTVLIDPARSGRSWGPAANLEFHHEIGFGGMAFGPFTEWNTEFDVPGADKPSTPFGRATNPPSVPPLPVPRGTTQV
;
A
#
# COMPACT_ATOMS: atom_id res chain seq x y z
N MET A 1 -26.97 -27.21 4.03
CA MET A 1 -27.98 -26.16 4.23
C MET A 1 -29.42 -26.63 4.36
N LYS A 2 -29.75 -27.92 4.13
CA LYS A 2 -31.09 -28.46 4.46
C LYS A 2 -31.46 -28.41 5.96
N SER A 3 -30.52 -28.06 6.85
CA SER A 3 -30.72 -28.02 8.30
C SER A 3 -31.37 -26.74 8.83
N ALA A 4 -31.54 -25.72 7.99
CA ALA A 4 -32.17 -24.44 8.37
C ALA A 4 -33.53 -24.23 7.69
N ALA A 5 -34.11 -25.26 7.06
CA ALA A 5 -35.48 -25.16 6.55
C ALA A 5 -36.47 -25.09 7.73
N PRO A 6 -37.61 -24.37 7.61
CA PRO A 6 -38.70 -24.47 8.57
C PRO A 6 -39.02 -25.94 8.87
N GLY A 7 -39.11 -26.32 10.15
CA GLY A 7 -39.64 -27.63 10.51
C GLY A 7 -41.13 -27.73 10.16
N ALA A 8 -41.67 -28.94 9.99
CA ALA A 8 -43.07 -29.18 9.57
C ALA A 8 -44.15 -28.53 10.46
N GLN A 9 -43.76 -28.02 11.63
CA GLN A 9 -44.58 -27.32 12.62
C GLN A 9 -44.66 -25.80 12.41
N TRP A 10 -43.82 -25.21 11.55
CA TRP A 10 -43.84 -23.79 11.23
C TRP A 10 -44.44 -23.59 9.84
N THR A 11 -45.69 -23.14 9.80
CA THR A 11 -46.50 -23.00 8.58
C THR A 11 -47.07 -21.59 8.46
N GLY A 12 -47.43 -21.17 7.24
CA GLY A 12 -48.03 -19.86 6.97
C GLY A 12 -47.08 -18.93 6.21
N THR A 13 -47.57 -17.77 5.79
CA THR A 13 -46.88 -16.85 4.87
C THR A 13 -45.49 -16.41 5.33
N ALA A 14 -45.24 -16.29 6.63
CA ALA A 14 -43.92 -15.99 7.18
C ALA A 14 -42.93 -17.17 7.06
N ALA A 15 -43.42 -18.40 7.20
CA ALA A 15 -42.61 -19.61 7.02
C ALA A 15 -42.23 -19.79 5.54
N ASP A 16 -43.17 -19.55 4.62
CA ASP A 16 -42.92 -19.61 3.17
C ASP A 16 -41.88 -18.56 2.73
N ALA A 17 -41.99 -17.32 3.23
CA ALA A 17 -41.02 -16.26 2.94
C ALA A 17 -39.62 -16.58 3.48
N TYR A 18 -39.53 -17.22 4.66
CA TYR A 18 -38.27 -17.66 5.22
C TYR A 18 -37.65 -18.82 4.43
N GLU A 19 -38.46 -19.81 4.01
CA GLU A 19 -38.00 -20.91 3.15
C GLU A 19 -37.45 -20.40 1.81
N GLU A 20 -38.12 -19.41 1.21
CA GLU A 20 -37.65 -18.77 -0.02
C GLU A 20 -36.33 -18.03 0.21
N ALA A 21 -36.22 -17.25 1.29
CA ALA A 21 -35.00 -16.53 1.65
C ALA A 21 -33.82 -17.48 1.89
N ASN A 22 -34.04 -18.57 2.64
CA ASN A 22 -33.03 -19.60 2.90
C ASN A 22 -32.61 -20.33 1.60
N SER A 23 -33.56 -20.59 0.70
CA SER A 23 -33.29 -21.20 -0.62
C SER A 23 -32.49 -20.26 -1.54
N ARG A 24 -32.74 -18.95 -1.50
CA ARG A 24 -31.94 -17.93 -2.19
C ARG A 24 -30.52 -17.89 -1.62
N GLN A 25 -30.39 -17.85 -0.31
CA GLN A 25 -29.10 -17.84 0.38
C GLN A 25 -28.28 -19.10 0.06
N GLY A 26 -28.91 -20.28 0.05
CA GLY A 26 -28.26 -21.54 -0.32
C GLY A 26 -27.73 -21.55 -1.76
N ARG A 27 -28.45 -20.94 -2.71
CA ARG A 27 -27.98 -20.78 -4.09
C ARG A 27 -26.78 -19.84 -4.18
N THR A 28 -26.84 -18.70 -3.48
CA THR A 28 -25.72 -17.74 -3.42
C THR A 28 -24.46 -18.39 -2.85
N PHE A 29 -24.56 -19.15 -1.75
CA PHE A 29 -23.42 -19.88 -1.21
C PHE A 29 -22.87 -20.95 -2.14
N GLY A 30 -23.73 -21.65 -2.88
CA GLY A 30 -23.30 -22.59 -3.91
C GLY A 30 -22.51 -21.91 -5.04
N GLN A 31 -22.97 -20.73 -5.48
CA GLN A 31 -22.27 -19.93 -6.50
C GLN A 31 -20.93 -19.39 -5.98
N MET A 32 -20.88 -18.91 -4.73
CA MET A 32 -19.63 -18.50 -4.08
C MET A 32 -18.62 -19.65 -4.01
N ALA A 33 -19.04 -20.86 -3.65
CA ALA A 33 -18.15 -22.02 -3.59
C ALA A 33 -17.55 -22.38 -4.96
N VAL A 34 -18.29 -22.19 -6.06
CA VAL A 34 -17.78 -22.39 -7.42
C VAL A 34 -16.75 -21.32 -7.79
N LEU A 35 -16.99 -20.07 -7.39
CA LEU A 35 -16.02 -18.99 -7.56
C LEU A 35 -14.74 -19.26 -6.74
N ASP A 36 -14.87 -19.78 -5.51
CA ASP A 36 -13.73 -20.10 -4.64
C ASP A 36 -12.83 -21.15 -5.30
N GLN A 37 -13.42 -22.20 -5.88
CA GLN A 37 -12.69 -23.24 -6.61
C GLN A 37 -11.96 -22.68 -7.84
N ARG A 38 -12.60 -21.78 -8.60
CA ARG A 38 -11.99 -21.13 -9.75
C ARG A 38 -10.84 -20.22 -9.35
N LEU A 39 -11.01 -19.46 -8.26
CA LEU A 39 -9.96 -18.62 -7.71
C LEU A 39 -8.76 -19.47 -7.28
N GLY A 40 -9.00 -20.57 -6.56
CA GLY A 40 -7.96 -21.52 -6.18
C GLY A 40 -7.17 -22.06 -7.38
N ALA A 41 -7.87 -22.42 -8.46
CA ALA A 41 -7.21 -22.91 -9.68
C ALA A 41 -6.32 -21.85 -10.37
N GLU A 42 -6.69 -20.57 -10.35
CA GLU A 42 -5.85 -19.49 -10.89
C GLU A 42 -4.65 -19.17 -9.98
N VAL A 43 -4.80 -19.34 -8.66
CA VAL A 43 -3.68 -19.26 -7.70
C VAL A 43 -2.67 -20.38 -7.97
N ASP A 44 -3.14 -21.63 -8.13
CA ASP A 44 -2.27 -22.77 -8.45
C ASP A 44 -1.52 -22.57 -9.77
N ARG A 45 -2.19 -22.02 -10.79
CA ARG A 45 -1.55 -21.66 -12.07
C ARG A 45 -0.49 -20.58 -11.90
N SER A 46 -0.76 -19.56 -11.09
CA SER A 46 0.23 -18.51 -10.81
C SER A 46 1.48 -19.11 -10.16
N ALA A 47 1.29 -20.01 -9.18
CA ALA A 47 2.39 -20.71 -8.53
C ALA A 47 3.19 -21.57 -9.51
N ALA A 48 2.51 -22.27 -10.42
CA ALA A 48 3.16 -23.06 -11.47
C ALA A 48 4.00 -22.19 -12.43
N MET A 49 3.52 -21.00 -12.81
CA MET A 49 4.28 -20.08 -13.66
C MET A 49 5.54 -19.56 -12.98
N VAL A 50 5.45 -19.20 -11.69
CA VAL A 50 6.62 -18.79 -10.91
C VAL A 50 7.63 -19.93 -10.76
N ALA A 51 7.17 -21.15 -10.50
CA ALA A 51 8.03 -22.32 -10.39
C ALA A 51 8.74 -22.64 -11.72
N ALA A 52 8.03 -22.53 -12.85
CA ALA A 52 8.59 -22.71 -14.18
C ALA A 52 9.63 -21.62 -14.50
N GLY A 53 9.33 -20.35 -14.20
CA GLY A 53 10.25 -19.23 -14.36
C GLY A 53 11.56 -19.44 -13.59
N ARG A 54 11.48 -19.86 -12.31
CA ARG A 54 12.66 -20.20 -11.50
C ARG A 54 13.50 -21.30 -12.13
N LYS A 55 12.86 -22.40 -12.57
CA LYS A 55 13.56 -23.51 -13.24
C LYS A 55 14.27 -23.04 -14.51
N ASN A 56 13.66 -22.14 -15.29
CA ASN A 56 14.26 -21.60 -16.49
C ASN A 56 15.46 -20.69 -16.17
N LEU A 57 15.36 -19.84 -15.14
CA LEU A 57 16.47 -19.00 -14.68
C LEU A 57 17.65 -19.82 -14.16
N ASP A 58 17.38 -20.90 -13.42
CA ASP A 58 18.42 -21.86 -13.00
C ASP A 58 19.11 -22.50 -14.21
N GLY A 59 18.35 -22.80 -15.27
CA GLY A 59 18.89 -23.28 -16.55
C GLY A 59 19.81 -22.26 -17.22
N VAL A 60 19.43 -20.97 -17.25
CA VAL A 60 20.28 -19.90 -17.80
C VAL A 60 21.55 -19.73 -16.96
N LYS A 61 21.44 -19.75 -15.63
CA LYS A 61 22.59 -19.70 -14.73
C LYS A 61 23.58 -20.83 -15.02
N GLN A 62 23.08 -22.06 -15.12
CA GLN A 62 23.92 -23.23 -15.41
C GLN A 62 24.61 -23.08 -16.77
N TRP A 63 23.86 -22.67 -17.80
CA TRP A 63 24.42 -22.42 -19.12
C TRP A 63 25.53 -21.34 -19.11
N VAL A 64 25.33 -20.22 -18.40
CA VAL A 64 26.36 -19.18 -18.28
C VAL A 64 27.62 -19.71 -17.61
N LEU A 65 27.48 -20.49 -16.52
CA LEU A 65 28.61 -21.07 -15.81
C LEU A 65 29.39 -22.06 -16.69
N ASP A 66 28.69 -22.95 -17.38
CA ASP A 66 29.29 -23.94 -18.27
C ASP A 66 29.97 -23.27 -19.48
N ALA A 67 29.32 -22.28 -20.08
CA ALA A 67 29.87 -21.50 -21.19
C ALA A 67 31.12 -20.72 -20.75
N ALA A 68 31.09 -20.07 -19.59
CA ALA A 68 32.24 -19.34 -19.06
C ALA A 68 33.41 -20.27 -18.70
N ALA A 69 33.13 -21.47 -18.19
CA ALA A 69 34.14 -22.49 -17.91
C ALA A 69 34.81 -23.03 -19.18
N SER A 70 34.12 -23.00 -20.32
CA SER A 70 34.68 -23.43 -21.61
C SER A 70 35.66 -22.42 -22.23
N VAL A 71 35.73 -21.18 -21.72
CA VAL A 71 36.63 -20.14 -22.23
C VAL A 71 38.05 -20.33 -21.69
N PRO A 72 39.07 -20.58 -22.54
CA PRO A 72 40.44 -20.80 -22.09
C PRO A 72 41.06 -19.55 -21.42
N PRO A 73 41.99 -19.74 -20.47
CA PRO A 73 42.80 -18.64 -19.94
C PRO A 73 43.69 -18.06 -21.04
N SER A 74 43.39 -16.83 -21.46
CA SER A 74 44.16 -16.04 -22.44
C SER A 74 44.09 -14.56 -22.09
N ALA A 75 44.95 -13.74 -22.70
CA ALA A 75 44.92 -12.28 -22.53
C ALA A 75 43.58 -11.65 -22.94
N ASP A 76 42.84 -12.30 -23.85
CA ASP A 76 41.57 -11.82 -24.39
C ASP A 76 40.35 -12.48 -23.73
N ARG A 77 40.54 -13.26 -22.65
CA ARG A 77 39.48 -14.04 -21.99
C ARG A 77 38.26 -13.19 -21.61
N GLU A 78 38.49 -11.97 -21.14
CA GLU A 78 37.40 -11.06 -20.74
C GLU A 78 36.54 -10.64 -21.94
N GLN A 79 37.16 -10.32 -23.08
CA GLN A 79 36.44 -10.05 -24.33
C GLN A 79 35.65 -11.26 -24.82
N MET A 80 36.18 -12.47 -24.63
CA MET A 80 35.51 -13.73 -25.00
C MET A 80 34.31 -14.06 -24.09
N LEU A 81 34.28 -13.58 -22.84
CA LEU A 81 33.15 -13.77 -21.91
C LEU A 81 31.97 -12.81 -22.18
N MET A 82 32.24 -11.64 -22.77
CA MET A 82 31.22 -10.63 -23.07
C MET A 82 30.00 -11.15 -23.86
N PRO A 83 30.13 -11.92 -24.96
CA PRO A 83 28.96 -12.43 -25.68
C PRO A 83 28.15 -13.43 -24.84
N ILE A 84 28.78 -14.21 -23.95
CA ILE A 84 28.10 -15.15 -23.04
C ILE A 84 27.27 -14.36 -22.03
N ALA A 85 27.87 -13.34 -21.40
CA ALA A 85 27.18 -12.46 -20.45
C ALA A 85 25.99 -11.74 -21.11
N ARG A 86 26.19 -11.17 -22.30
CA ARG A 86 25.11 -10.48 -23.05
C ARG A 86 23.93 -11.41 -23.36
N LYS A 87 24.21 -12.63 -23.80
CA LYS A 87 23.14 -13.61 -24.06
C LYS A 87 22.44 -14.03 -22.75
N GLY A 88 23.19 -14.31 -21.68
CA GLY A 88 22.59 -14.66 -20.39
C GLY A 88 21.66 -13.58 -19.86
N ILE A 89 22.06 -12.31 -19.96
CA ILE A 89 21.22 -11.17 -19.59
C ILE A 89 19.97 -11.08 -20.47
N ALA A 90 20.10 -11.28 -21.78
CA ALA A 90 18.96 -11.27 -22.70
C ALA A 90 17.95 -12.40 -22.41
N ASP A 91 18.44 -13.62 -22.14
CA ASP A 91 17.59 -14.77 -21.81
C ASP A 91 16.86 -14.56 -20.48
N VAL A 92 17.54 -14.01 -19.45
CA VAL A 92 16.91 -13.65 -18.17
C VAL A 92 15.80 -12.62 -18.39
N ALA A 93 16.08 -11.56 -19.16
CA ALA A 93 15.11 -10.52 -19.45
C ALA A 93 13.86 -11.07 -20.17
N GLU A 94 14.04 -11.99 -21.13
CA GLU A 94 12.94 -12.62 -21.86
C GLU A 94 12.10 -13.54 -20.96
N ILE A 95 12.73 -14.37 -20.11
CA ILE A 95 12.02 -15.23 -19.15
C ILE A 95 11.16 -14.39 -18.21
N VAL A 96 11.73 -13.33 -17.63
CA VAL A 96 11.00 -12.44 -16.71
C VAL A 96 9.84 -11.76 -17.44
N LYS A 97 10.06 -11.27 -18.67
CA LYS A 97 9.01 -10.65 -19.49
C LYS A 97 7.88 -11.62 -19.80
N GLN A 98 8.20 -12.85 -20.18
CA GLN A 98 7.20 -13.89 -20.46
C GLN A 98 6.41 -14.25 -19.21
N SER A 99 7.08 -14.52 -18.08
CA SER A 99 6.42 -14.83 -16.80
C SER A 99 5.50 -13.69 -16.36
N ASN A 100 5.92 -12.43 -16.52
CA ASN A 100 5.08 -11.27 -16.20
C ASN A 100 3.87 -11.16 -17.14
N SER A 101 4.03 -11.44 -18.43
CA SER A 101 2.91 -11.45 -19.38
C SER A 101 1.87 -12.51 -19.01
N GLU A 102 2.30 -13.72 -18.68
CA GLU A 102 1.43 -14.84 -18.29
C GLU A 102 0.73 -14.58 -16.95
N LEU A 103 1.46 -14.05 -15.95
CA LEU A 103 0.88 -13.64 -14.66
C LEU A 103 -0.12 -12.49 -14.82
N ASN A 104 0.09 -11.56 -15.75
CA ASN A 104 -0.88 -10.50 -16.06
C ASN A 104 -2.19 -11.07 -16.65
N VAL A 105 -2.11 -12.11 -17.50
CA VAL A 105 -3.29 -12.82 -18.01
C VAL A 105 -4.04 -13.50 -16.87
N ILE A 106 -3.33 -14.17 -15.95
CA ILE A 106 -3.95 -14.80 -14.78
C ILE A 106 -4.58 -13.75 -13.86
N GLY A 107 -3.90 -12.63 -13.60
CA GLY A 107 -4.44 -11.49 -12.85
C GLY A 107 -5.71 -10.92 -13.49
N GLY A 108 -5.78 -10.88 -14.83
CA GLY A 108 -7.01 -10.55 -15.55
C GLY A 108 -8.19 -11.47 -15.23
N ARG A 109 -7.95 -12.78 -15.19
CA ARG A 109 -8.98 -13.78 -14.85
C ARG A 109 -9.41 -13.70 -13.39
N ILE A 110 -8.46 -13.47 -12.48
CA ILE A 110 -8.75 -13.26 -11.05
C ILE A 110 -9.65 -12.02 -10.87
N ARG A 111 -9.40 -10.93 -11.60
CA ARG A 111 -10.28 -9.75 -11.59
C ARG A 111 -11.70 -10.10 -12.05
N THR A 112 -11.86 -10.84 -13.15
CA THR A 112 -13.18 -11.30 -13.61
C THR A 112 -13.90 -12.13 -12.54
N ILE A 113 -13.19 -13.03 -11.85
CA ILE A 113 -13.75 -13.79 -10.73
C ILE A 113 -14.19 -12.84 -9.60
N GLY A 114 -13.39 -11.82 -9.29
CA GLY A 114 -13.74 -10.76 -8.32
C GLY A 114 -15.02 -10.00 -8.69
N ASP A 115 -15.19 -9.63 -9.95
CA ASP A 115 -16.41 -8.99 -10.45
C ASP A 115 -17.63 -9.90 -10.31
N GLU A 116 -17.47 -11.21 -10.55
CA GLU A 116 -18.52 -12.21 -10.35
C GLU A 116 -18.93 -12.32 -8.86
N TYR A 117 -17.99 -12.24 -7.90
CA TYR A 117 -18.33 -12.16 -6.47
C TYR A 117 -19.12 -10.89 -6.14
N GLN A 118 -18.74 -9.74 -6.69
CA GLN A 118 -19.45 -8.48 -6.45
C GLN A 118 -20.88 -8.53 -6.99
N ALA A 119 -21.09 -9.13 -8.16
CA ALA A 119 -22.42 -9.34 -8.73
C ALA A 119 -23.32 -10.21 -7.83
N LEU A 120 -22.76 -11.20 -7.13
CA LEU A 120 -23.50 -11.99 -6.13
C LEU A 120 -23.88 -11.19 -4.88
N GLY A 121 -23.08 -10.17 -4.51
CA GLY A 121 -23.33 -9.30 -3.35
C GLY A 121 -24.27 -8.11 -3.61
N GLY A 122 -24.47 -7.73 -4.88
CA GLY A 122 -25.23 -6.54 -5.30
C GLY A 122 -26.77 -6.65 -5.23
N ASN A 123 -27.34 -7.84 -5.03
CA ASN A 123 -28.79 -8.05 -4.98
C ASN A 123 -29.42 -7.78 -3.60
N LYS A 124 -28.96 -6.75 -2.87
CA LYS A 124 -29.59 -6.30 -1.61
C LYS A 124 -30.68 -5.26 -1.85
N LYS A 125 -31.76 -5.63 -2.56
CA LYS A 125 -33.04 -4.94 -2.45
C LYS A 125 -34.21 -5.94 -2.48
N GLN A 126 -35.06 -5.81 -1.46
CA GLN A 126 -36.42 -6.35 -1.30
C GLN A 126 -36.56 -7.76 -0.72
N GLY A 127 -36.78 -7.81 0.59
CA GLY A 127 -37.78 -8.67 1.21
C GLY A 127 -38.86 -7.77 1.84
N PRO A 128 -40.17 -8.10 1.74
CA PRO A 128 -41.24 -7.25 2.25
C PRO A 128 -41.24 -7.28 3.78
N GLY A 129 -41.05 -6.11 4.40
CA GLY A 129 -41.10 -5.96 5.85
C GLY A 129 -42.49 -6.27 6.39
N LEU A 130 -42.58 -7.29 7.25
CA LEU A 130 -43.70 -7.45 8.16
C LEU A 130 -43.62 -6.28 9.17
N LYS A 131 -44.63 -5.41 9.14
CA LYS A 131 -44.82 -4.35 10.14
C LYS A 131 -45.24 -5.01 11.45
N GLU A 132 -44.42 -4.87 12.49
CA GLU A 132 -44.89 -5.07 13.85
C GLU A 132 -45.63 -3.81 14.35
N PRO A 133 -46.63 -3.94 15.23
CA PRO A 133 -47.42 -2.81 15.72
C PRO A 133 -46.56 -1.94 16.63
N ARG A 134 -46.69 -0.62 16.48
CA ARG A 134 -46.13 0.36 17.40
C ARG A 134 -47.01 0.39 18.64
N ASP A 135 -46.44 0.14 19.80
CA ASP A 135 -46.94 0.73 21.03
C ASP A 135 -46.41 2.16 21.09
N GLU A 136 -47.36 3.10 21.06
CA GLU A 136 -47.15 4.53 21.24
C GLU A 136 -46.70 4.76 22.68
N ASP A 137 -45.48 5.28 22.86
CA ASP A 137 -45.09 6.26 23.88
C ASP A 137 -43.55 6.34 23.99
N GLN A 138 -42.92 7.21 23.19
CA GLN A 138 -41.81 8.10 23.58
C GLN A 138 -41.26 8.90 22.38
N ASP A 139 -40.86 10.14 22.70
CA ASP A 139 -40.52 11.31 21.88
C ASP A 139 -39.80 11.14 20.52
N PRO A 140 -40.01 12.08 19.56
CA PRO A 140 -39.35 12.09 18.26
C PRO A 140 -37.92 12.66 18.36
N ALA A 141 -36.91 11.80 18.30
CA ALA A 141 -35.56 12.24 17.95
C ALA A 141 -35.42 12.23 16.41
N ASN A 142 -35.16 13.42 15.86
CA ASN A 142 -35.02 13.75 14.44
C ASN A 142 -34.01 12.86 13.69
N ASP A 143 -34.45 12.26 12.58
CA ASP A 143 -33.57 11.74 11.50
C ASP A 143 -32.78 12.87 10.79
N ASP A 144 -33.09 14.14 11.08
CA ASP A 144 -32.42 15.32 10.53
C ASP A 144 -31.05 15.61 11.19
N ASP A 145 -30.76 15.05 12.37
CA ASP A 145 -29.50 15.29 13.09
C ASP A 145 -28.33 14.45 12.56
N LEU A 146 -28.57 13.24 12.04
CA LEU A 146 -27.46 12.41 11.52
C LEU A 146 -26.86 12.99 10.23
N ASN A 147 -27.68 13.63 9.38
CA ASN A 147 -27.23 14.21 8.12
C ASN A 147 -26.63 15.62 8.30
N THR A 148 -27.01 16.34 9.37
CA THR A 148 -26.36 17.62 9.72
C THR A 148 -25.07 17.44 10.54
N ILE A 149 -24.89 16.33 11.26
CA ILE A 149 -23.63 15.99 11.94
C ILE A 149 -22.56 15.57 10.91
N THR A 150 -22.88 14.66 9.99
CA THR A 150 -21.93 14.22 8.94
C THR A 150 -21.52 15.36 8.00
N GLY A 151 -22.45 16.23 7.61
CA GLY A 151 -22.14 17.42 6.80
C GLY A 151 -21.29 18.46 7.51
N ARG A 152 -21.49 18.69 8.82
CA ARG A 152 -20.64 19.61 9.62
C ARG A 152 -19.23 19.06 9.84
N ASP A 153 -19.11 17.76 10.04
CA ASP A 153 -17.81 17.09 10.21
C ASP A 153 -17.03 17.08 8.89
N ASP A 154 -17.69 16.85 7.75
CA ASP A 154 -17.09 16.96 6.42
C ASP A 154 -16.60 18.40 6.13
N ASP A 155 -17.38 19.42 6.50
CA ASP A 155 -16.99 20.82 6.34
C ASP A 155 -15.87 21.24 7.31
N ALA A 156 -15.86 20.72 8.53
CA ALA A 156 -14.76 20.91 9.47
C ALA A 156 -13.48 20.23 8.98
N ARG A 157 -13.59 19.01 8.44
CA ARG A 157 -12.50 18.25 7.85
C ARG A 157 -11.87 19.00 6.69
N LYS A 158 -12.67 19.40 5.70
CA LYS A 158 -12.19 20.15 4.53
C LYS A 158 -11.51 21.46 4.92
N ARG A 159 -12.04 22.19 5.90
CA ARG A 159 -11.39 23.40 6.43
C ARG A 159 -10.04 23.10 7.05
N ALA A 160 -9.94 22.07 7.90
CA ALA A 160 -8.68 21.67 8.51
C ALA A 160 -7.64 21.22 7.47
N SER A 161 -8.04 20.46 6.45
CA SER A 161 -7.19 20.07 5.31
C SER A 161 -6.66 21.32 4.59
N ALA A 162 -7.55 22.25 4.23
CA ALA A 162 -7.18 23.48 3.53
C ALA A 162 -6.26 24.39 4.36
N GLU A 163 -6.48 24.49 5.66
CA GLU A 163 -5.62 25.24 6.58
C GLU A 163 -4.22 24.63 6.68
N ALA A 164 -4.13 23.30 6.80
CA ALA A 164 -2.85 22.59 6.84
C ALA A 164 -2.07 22.75 5.52
N PHE A 165 -2.76 22.64 4.37
CA PHE A 165 -2.18 22.92 3.06
C PHE A 165 -1.66 24.37 2.97
N LYS A 166 -2.50 25.34 3.38
CA LYS A 166 -2.12 26.76 3.38
C LYS A 166 -0.93 27.05 4.30
N GLN A 167 -0.81 26.34 5.42
CA GLN A 167 0.35 26.49 6.30
C GLN A 167 1.67 26.06 5.62
N VAL A 168 1.64 25.02 4.79
CA VAL A 168 2.83 24.52 4.07
C VAL A 168 3.16 25.39 2.85
N PHE A 169 2.14 25.81 2.09
CA PHE A 169 2.31 26.46 0.77
C PHE A 169 2.04 27.96 0.73
N GLY A 170 1.48 28.55 1.79
CA GLY A 170 1.10 29.96 1.85
C GLY A 170 -0.14 30.32 1.02
N ARG A 171 -0.79 29.34 0.37
CA ARG A 171 -1.98 29.52 -0.46
C ARG A 171 -3.03 28.42 -0.16
N PRO A 172 -4.34 28.67 -0.34
CA PRO A 172 -5.33 27.60 -0.24
C PRO A 172 -5.16 26.56 -1.37
N PRO A 173 -5.70 25.34 -1.19
CA PRO A 173 -5.79 24.36 -2.28
C PRO A 173 -6.73 24.86 -3.37
N THR A 174 -6.33 24.75 -4.64
CA THR A 174 -7.10 25.23 -5.80
C THR A 174 -7.30 24.19 -6.89
N SER A 175 -6.61 23.04 -6.81
CA SER A 175 -6.74 21.93 -7.75
C SER A 175 -7.11 20.62 -7.04
N ALA A 176 -7.55 19.61 -7.80
CA ALA A 176 -7.78 18.27 -7.24
C ALA A 176 -6.52 17.69 -6.58
N ILE A 177 -5.35 17.89 -7.21
CA ILE A 177 -4.04 17.47 -6.67
C ILE A 177 -3.75 18.18 -5.34
N ASP A 178 -4.02 19.48 -5.24
CA ASP A 178 -3.85 20.21 -3.98
C ASP A 178 -4.73 19.63 -2.87
N TRP A 179 -5.97 19.22 -3.21
CA TRP A 179 -6.90 18.63 -2.24
C TRP A 179 -6.47 17.24 -1.78
N GLU A 180 -5.91 16.40 -2.67
CA GLU A 180 -5.30 15.12 -2.27
C GLU A 180 -4.16 15.33 -1.26
N THR A 181 -3.30 16.31 -1.53
CA THR A 181 -2.20 16.68 -0.62
C THR A 181 -2.72 17.30 0.68
N ALA A 182 -3.79 18.10 0.61
CA ALA A 182 -4.42 18.71 1.78
C ALA A 182 -4.98 17.66 2.75
N GLU A 183 -5.63 16.61 2.23
CA GLU A 183 -6.14 15.50 3.05
C GLU A 183 -5.01 14.70 3.72
N ALA A 184 -3.86 14.52 3.05
CA ALA A 184 -2.69 13.90 3.65
C ALA A 184 -2.05 14.76 4.77
N LEU A 185 -2.19 16.09 4.68
CA LEU A 185 -1.71 17.05 5.67
C LEU A 185 -2.71 17.32 6.80
N ASN A 186 -3.93 16.80 6.74
CA ASN A 186 -4.96 17.06 7.76
C ASN A 186 -4.49 16.55 9.14
N PRO A 187 -4.33 17.44 10.15
CA PRO A 187 -3.72 17.10 11.43
C PRO A 187 -4.71 16.45 12.41
N ASN A 188 -5.93 16.12 11.99
CA ASN A 188 -6.97 15.60 12.86
C ASN A 188 -7.36 14.18 12.47
N SER A 189 -7.92 13.48 13.46
CA SER A 189 -8.58 12.19 13.29
C SER A 189 -10.07 12.37 13.53
N TYR A 190 -10.90 11.78 12.68
CA TYR A 190 -12.35 11.84 12.69
C TYR A 190 -12.99 10.47 12.98
N ASP A 191 -12.29 9.36 12.74
CA ASP A 191 -12.77 8.03 13.12
C ASP A 191 -12.87 7.93 14.66
N PRO A 192 -14.06 7.65 15.23
CA PRO A 192 -14.27 7.59 16.68
C PRO A 192 -13.32 6.64 17.40
N LYS A 193 -12.79 5.59 16.73
CA LYS A 193 -11.83 4.66 17.34
C LYS A 193 -10.55 5.34 17.84
N TYR A 194 -10.18 6.47 17.24
CA TYR A 194 -8.97 7.22 17.60
C TYR A 194 -9.16 8.14 18.82
N LYS A 195 -10.39 8.31 19.34
CA LYS A 195 -10.67 9.11 20.54
C LYS A 195 -10.05 10.53 20.50
N GLY A 196 -10.02 11.13 19.31
CA GLY A 196 -9.43 12.46 19.07
C GLY A 196 -7.90 12.52 19.08
N VAL A 197 -7.19 11.40 19.24
CA VAL A 197 -5.73 11.36 19.10
C VAL A 197 -5.37 11.64 17.65
N LYS A 198 -4.52 12.65 17.45
CA LYS A 198 -4.11 13.15 16.13
C LYS A 198 -3.09 12.24 15.45
N PRO A 199 -3.04 12.18 14.11
CA PRO A 199 -1.93 11.53 13.41
C PRO A 199 -0.63 12.33 13.59
N GLU A 200 0.50 11.66 13.39
CA GLU A 200 1.79 12.32 13.27
C GLU A 200 2.16 12.47 11.79
N ILE A 201 2.41 13.71 11.38
CA ILE A 201 2.69 14.07 9.98
C ILE A 201 4.11 14.63 9.89
N ARG A 202 4.84 14.13 8.90
CA ARG A 202 6.20 14.58 8.58
C ARG A 202 6.32 14.90 7.10
N VAL A 203 7.10 15.91 6.77
CA VAL A 203 7.20 16.45 5.41
C VAL A 203 8.66 16.69 5.02
N VAL A 204 8.97 16.47 3.75
CA VAL A 204 10.20 16.93 3.07
C VAL A 204 9.79 17.70 1.82
N LYS A 205 10.44 18.84 1.53
CA LYS A 205 10.32 19.51 0.24
C LYS A 205 11.24 18.85 -0.77
N ILE A 206 10.67 18.47 -1.91
CA ILE A 206 11.39 18.01 -3.10
C ILE A 206 11.31 19.07 -4.19
N ARG A 207 12.10 18.93 -5.25
CA ARG A 207 11.94 19.74 -6.45
C ARG A 207 10.66 19.27 -7.18
N PRO A 208 9.77 20.17 -7.62
CA PRO A 208 8.62 19.78 -8.42
C PRO A 208 9.03 19.05 -9.71
N VAL A 209 8.19 18.12 -10.16
CA VAL A 209 8.28 17.42 -11.44
C VAL A 209 6.93 17.58 -12.15
N PRO A 210 6.67 18.72 -12.83
CA PRO A 210 5.36 19.03 -13.38
C PRO A 210 4.84 17.98 -14.35
N GLY A 211 3.53 17.73 -14.28
CA GLY A 211 2.83 16.72 -15.08
C GLY A 211 2.77 15.33 -14.45
N GLN A 212 3.50 15.09 -13.36
CA GLN A 212 3.51 13.79 -12.66
C GLN A 212 2.46 13.68 -11.55
N GLY A 213 1.78 14.78 -11.21
CA GLY A 213 0.65 14.77 -10.29
C GLY A 213 1.04 14.39 -8.86
N VAL A 214 0.19 13.60 -8.21
CA VAL A 214 0.43 13.07 -6.87
C VAL A 214 0.46 11.55 -6.88
N VAL A 215 1.46 10.99 -6.19
CA VAL A 215 1.53 9.57 -5.89
C VAL A 215 1.01 9.36 -4.48
N ARG A 216 0.04 8.46 -4.31
CA ARG A 216 -0.55 8.11 -3.02
C ARG A 216 -0.23 6.67 -2.70
N ALA A 217 0.57 6.46 -1.66
CA ALA A 217 0.90 5.15 -1.12
C ALA A 217 0.24 4.96 0.25
N SER A 218 -0.35 3.79 0.48
CA SER A 218 -0.99 3.41 1.73
C SER A 218 -0.53 2.04 2.20
N GLN A 219 -0.14 1.96 3.47
CA GLN A 219 0.14 0.72 4.17
C GLN A 219 -0.98 0.46 5.18
N TYR A 220 -1.74 -0.62 4.97
CA TYR A 220 -2.99 -0.86 5.68
C TYR A 220 -3.15 -2.32 6.08
N ILE A 221 -3.79 -2.53 7.23
CA ILE A 221 -4.09 -3.84 7.78
C ILE A 221 -5.49 -4.25 7.34
N GLU A 222 -5.57 -5.30 6.52
CA GLU A 222 -6.85 -5.77 6.00
C GLU A 222 -7.81 -6.29 7.07
N GLN A 223 -7.26 -6.82 8.17
CA GLN A 223 -8.05 -7.38 9.26
C GLN A 223 -8.66 -6.27 10.13
N ARG A 224 -9.77 -6.60 10.80
CA ARG A 224 -10.33 -5.76 11.87
C ARG A 224 -9.33 -5.50 12.98
N ASP A 225 -8.58 -6.53 13.36
CA ASP A 225 -7.62 -6.48 14.46
C ASP A 225 -6.56 -7.58 14.34
N VAL A 226 -5.40 -7.32 14.93
CA VAL A 226 -4.18 -8.12 14.83
C VAL A 226 -3.51 -8.28 16.19
N ILE A 227 -2.75 -9.35 16.36
CA ILE A 227 -1.91 -9.57 17.55
C ILE A 227 -0.77 -8.55 17.53
N SER A 228 -0.66 -7.75 18.59
CA SER A 228 0.37 -6.71 18.76
C SER A 228 1.38 -7.03 19.85
N GLY A 229 1.12 -8.04 20.67
CA GLY A 229 1.98 -8.47 21.77
C GLY A 229 1.34 -9.60 22.59
N PRO A 230 1.99 -10.04 23.69
CA PRO A 230 1.46 -11.10 24.56
C PRO A 230 0.09 -10.71 25.14
N GLY A 231 -0.97 -11.37 24.67
CA GLY A 231 -2.35 -11.12 25.12
C GLY A 231 -2.97 -9.80 24.64
N THR A 232 -2.26 -9.04 23.80
CA THR A 232 -2.74 -7.74 23.29
C THR A 232 -3.03 -7.80 21.80
N ARG A 233 -4.03 -7.01 21.39
CA ARG A 233 -4.42 -6.87 19.99
C ARG A 233 -4.62 -5.40 19.67
N ASP A 234 -4.26 -5.01 18.45
CA ASP A 234 -4.50 -3.67 17.94
C ASP A 234 -5.51 -3.71 16.79
N PHE A 235 -6.32 -2.66 16.66
CA PHE A 235 -7.19 -2.49 15.51
C PHE A 235 -6.36 -2.35 14.23
N GLY A 236 -6.84 -3.03 13.18
CA GLY A 236 -6.44 -2.78 11.80
C GLY A 236 -7.38 -1.79 11.11
N ASP A 237 -7.32 -1.78 9.79
CA ASP A 237 -8.09 -0.88 8.94
C ASP A 237 -9.40 -1.51 8.44
N ASN A 238 -9.55 -2.83 8.58
CA ASN A 238 -10.75 -3.59 8.21
C ASN A 238 -11.24 -3.29 6.78
N ARG A 239 -10.31 -3.28 5.82
CA ARG A 239 -10.59 -2.92 4.43
C ARG A 239 -9.72 -3.68 3.46
N THR A 240 -10.12 -3.69 2.20
CA THR A 240 -9.28 -4.12 1.08
C THR A 240 -8.65 -2.91 0.38
N ALA A 241 -7.87 -3.17 -0.67
CA ALA A 241 -7.35 -2.13 -1.55
C ALA A 241 -8.48 -1.24 -2.08
N ASN A 242 -8.27 0.08 -2.05
CA ASN A 242 -9.23 1.07 -2.49
C ASN A 242 -8.50 2.25 -3.13
N ARG A 243 -8.72 2.46 -4.44
CA ARG A 243 -8.13 3.60 -5.17
C ARG A 243 -8.46 4.95 -4.55
N ASN A 244 -9.61 5.07 -3.91
CA ASN A 244 -10.10 6.29 -3.27
C ASN A 244 -9.99 6.18 -1.74
N PHE A 245 -8.96 5.51 -1.23
CA PHE A 245 -8.76 5.40 0.21
C PHE A 245 -8.64 6.79 0.85
N ASP A 246 -9.25 6.96 2.01
CA ASP A 246 -9.00 8.09 2.89
C ASP A 246 -7.65 7.87 3.61
N PRO A 247 -6.73 8.86 3.67
CA PRO A 247 -5.46 8.69 4.37
C PRO A 247 -5.60 8.39 5.87
N GLU A 248 -6.77 8.58 6.49
CA GLU A 248 -7.10 8.14 7.85
C GLU A 248 -7.38 6.63 7.97
N ASN A 249 -7.81 6.01 6.87
CA ASN A 249 -8.08 4.57 6.76
C ASN A 249 -6.81 3.81 6.35
N ALA A 250 -5.71 4.07 7.02
CA ALA A 250 -4.43 3.39 6.82
C ALA A 250 -3.63 3.39 8.13
N ARG A 251 -2.59 2.56 8.22
CA ARG A 251 -1.60 2.69 9.31
C ARG A 251 -0.61 3.80 9.00
N VAL A 252 -0.08 3.79 7.77
CA VAL A 252 0.88 4.78 7.28
C VAL A 252 0.53 5.15 5.85
N THR A 253 0.56 6.43 5.52
CA THR A 253 0.52 6.88 4.12
C THR A 253 1.77 7.66 3.76
N THR A 254 2.14 7.59 2.49
CA THR A 254 3.18 8.42 1.89
C THR A 254 2.64 9.03 0.62
N TYR A 255 2.62 10.37 0.55
CA TYR A 255 2.19 11.13 -0.62
C TYR A 255 3.41 11.79 -1.23
N ILE A 256 3.63 11.63 -2.53
CA ILE A 256 4.65 12.34 -3.30
C ILE A 256 3.90 13.28 -4.21
N ASP A 257 3.83 14.55 -3.83
CA ASP A 257 3.22 15.59 -4.63
C ASP A 257 4.31 16.20 -5.52
N TYR A 258 4.36 15.72 -6.77
CA TYR A 258 5.31 16.22 -7.75
C TYR A 258 4.94 17.60 -8.27
N GLU A 259 3.67 18.01 -8.21
CA GLU A 259 3.24 19.34 -8.66
C GLU A 259 3.66 20.42 -7.67
N ASN A 260 3.44 20.18 -6.37
CA ASN A 260 3.77 21.12 -5.32
C ASN A 260 5.16 20.90 -4.70
N GLY A 261 5.85 19.81 -5.06
CA GLY A 261 7.21 19.54 -4.65
C GLY A 261 7.35 19.16 -3.18
N ILE A 262 6.52 18.23 -2.68
CA ILE A 262 6.68 17.70 -1.32
C ILE A 262 6.51 16.18 -1.25
N VAL A 263 7.08 15.59 -0.21
CA VAL A 263 6.76 14.25 0.25
C VAL A 263 6.14 14.38 1.64
N VAL A 264 4.95 13.82 1.83
CA VAL A 264 4.24 13.75 3.12
C VAL A 264 4.24 12.32 3.61
N MET A 265 4.63 12.09 4.85
CA MET A 265 4.48 10.82 5.55
C MET A 265 3.56 11.02 6.75
N ARG A 266 2.48 10.25 6.81
CA ARG A 266 1.47 10.32 7.87
C ARG A 266 1.40 8.96 8.56
N GLN A 267 1.54 8.94 9.88
CA GLN A 267 1.25 7.76 10.70
C GLN A 267 -0.02 8.02 11.52
N ASN A 268 -1.03 7.17 11.32
CA ASN A 268 -2.25 7.23 12.10
C ASN A 268 -2.08 6.57 13.47
N PRO A 269 -2.92 6.93 14.47
CA PRO A 269 -2.84 6.32 15.78
C PRO A 269 -3.03 4.80 15.74
N SER A 270 -2.33 4.10 16.62
CA SER A 270 -2.59 2.70 16.94
C SER A 270 -3.61 2.64 18.07
N VAL A 271 -4.53 1.70 17.98
CA VAL A 271 -5.63 1.53 18.96
C VAL A 271 -5.57 0.11 19.48
N GLN A 272 -5.26 -0.07 20.75
CA GLN A 272 -5.32 -1.38 21.38
C GLN A 272 -6.78 -1.76 21.67
N LEU A 273 -7.15 -3.03 21.54
CA LEU A 273 -8.47 -3.52 21.93
C LEU A 273 -8.59 -3.55 23.45
N ASP A 274 -9.74 -3.12 23.97
CA ASP A 274 -10.10 -3.35 25.37
C ASP A 274 -10.68 -4.76 25.59
N ALA A 275 -11.03 -5.07 26.84
CA ALA A 275 -11.60 -6.36 27.23
C ALA A 275 -12.96 -6.68 26.57
N SER A 276 -13.69 -5.66 26.09
CA SER A 276 -14.93 -5.84 25.33
C SER A 276 -14.69 -6.10 23.84
N GLY A 277 -13.43 -5.99 23.40
CA GLY A 277 -13.05 -6.00 21.99
C GLY A 277 -13.29 -4.66 21.28
N GLY A 278 -13.62 -3.60 22.02
CA GLY A 278 -13.81 -2.23 21.53
C GLY A 278 -12.53 -1.39 21.59
N PRO A 279 -12.57 -0.11 21.16
CA PRO A 279 -11.42 0.79 21.19
C PRO A 279 -10.94 1.06 22.63
N GLY A 280 -9.74 0.57 22.96
CA GLY A 280 -9.07 0.77 24.23
C GLY A 280 -8.14 1.98 24.22
N GLU A 281 -6.89 1.78 24.64
CA GLU A 281 -5.88 2.84 24.65
C GLU A 281 -5.49 3.23 23.21
N VAL A 282 -5.29 4.54 22.99
CA VAL A 282 -4.87 5.09 21.69
C VAL A 282 -3.56 5.83 21.86
N ARG A 283 -2.55 5.46 21.05
CA ARG A 283 -1.26 6.15 21.03
C ARG A 283 -0.81 6.39 19.60
N VAL A 284 0.01 7.41 19.42
CA VAL A 284 0.68 7.72 18.16
C VAL A 284 2.15 7.98 18.45
N ARG A 285 3.02 7.68 17.48
CA ARG A 285 4.40 8.16 17.47
C ARG A 285 4.74 8.68 16.09
N ALA A 286 5.79 9.49 16.03
CA ALA A 286 6.30 10.00 14.78
C ALA A 286 6.89 8.88 13.92
N PRO A 287 6.56 8.83 12.61
CA PRO A 287 7.32 8.00 11.68
C PRO A 287 8.70 8.63 11.43
N GLU A 288 9.66 7.80 11.05
CA GLU A 288 11.03 8.20 10.74
C GLU A 288 11.36 7.82 9.31
N GLY A 289 12.27 8.57 8.68
CA GLY A 289 12.70 8.28 7.33
C GLY A 289 13.55 9.38 6.73
N ARG A 290 13.98 9.13 5.50
CA ARG A 290 14.78 10.04 4.70
C ARG A 290 14.42 9.93 3.23
N VAL A 291 14.57 11.05 2.53
CA VAL A 291 14.19 11.23 1.14
C VAL A 291 15.41 11.64 0.33
N TRP A 292 15.57 11.05 -0.84
CA TRP A 292 16.49 11.49 -1.88
C TRP A 292 15.69 11.85 -3.11
N GLN A 293 16.22 12.78 -3.90
CA GLN A 293 15.68 13.06 -5.21
C GLN A 293 16.80 13.23 -6.22
N ASN A 294 16.70 12.51 -7.34
CA ASN A 294 17.63 12.62 -8.45
C ASN A 294 17.24 13.73 -9.45
N PRO A 295 18.13 14.08 -10.39
CA PRO A 295 17.84 15.07 -11.43
C PRO A 295 16.70 14.68 -12.39
N ASP A 296 16.48 13.39 -12.60
CA ASP A 296 15.41 12.84 -13.43
C ASP A 296 14.02 12.90 -12.76
N GLY A 297 13.94 13.44 -11.54
CA GLY A 297 12.71 13.53 -10.76
C GLY A 297 12.40 12.27 -9.94
N SER A 298 13.19 11.19 -10.06
CA SER A 298 13.00 10.00 -9.23
C SER A 298 13.24 10.31 -7.75
N VAL A 299 12.40 9.72 -6.89
CA VAL A 299 12.41 9.94 -5.44
C VAL A 299 12.62 8.60 -4.75
N ARG A 300 13.66 8.50 -3.91
CA ARG A 300 13.87 7.36 -3.01
C ARG A 300 13.39 7.75 -1.62
N ILE A 301 12.65 6.86 -0.96
CA ILE A 301 12.11 7.06 0.38
C ILE A 301 12.45 5.84 1.21
N GLN A 302 13.30 6.03 2.21
CA GLN A 302 13.47 5.06 3.27
C GLN A 302 12.61 5.47 4.45
N TYR A 303 11.83 4.54 5.00
CA TYR A 303 10.83 4.83 6.02
C TYR A 303 10.77 3.74 7.10
N SER A 304 10.35 4.13 8.30
CA SER A 304 10.06 3.24 9.42
C SER A 304 8.99 3.85 10.32
N ALA A 305 7.90 3.12 10.51
CA ALA A 305 6.80 3.48 11.39
C ALA A 305 6.62 2.38 12.43
N ALA A 306 7.01 2.69 13.67
CA ALA A 306 6.91 1.74 14.77
C ALA A 306 5.52 1.81 15.44
N ASN A 307 5.06 0.68 15.97
CA ASN A 307 3.90 0.67 16.85
C ASN A 307 4.25 1.42 18.15
N PRO A 308 3.47 2.42 18.59
CA PRO A 308 3.71 3.16 19.84
C PRO A 308 3.48 2.35 21.12
N PHE A 309 2.84 1.17 21.05
CA PHE A 309 2.72 0.23 22.16
C PHE A 309 3.88 -0.76 22.22
N ALA A 310 4.63 -0.93 21.13
CA ALA A 310 5.75 -1.85 21.11
C ALA A 310 6.94 -1.29 21.94
N PRO A 311 7.67 -2.16 22.65
CA PRO A 311 8.85 -1.74 23.40
C PRO A 311 9.94 -1.23 22.45
N GLU A 312 10.83 -0.36 22.94
CA GLU A 312 11.85 0.26 22.09
C GLU A 312 12.81 -0.75 21.44
N ILE A 313 13.03 -1.90 22.07
CA ILE A 313 13.81 -3.02 21.49
C ILE A 313 13.21 -3.58 20.20
N ALA A 314 11.90 -3.43 19.98
CA ALA A 314 11.27 -3.84 18.72
C ALA A 314 11.67 -2.89 17.58
N LYS A 315 11.81 -1.59 17.87
CA LYS A 315 12.26 -0.59 16.89
C LYS A 315 13.77 -0.59 16.70
N ASN A 316 14.52 -0.73 17.79
CA ASN A 316 15.97 -0.66 17.84
C ASN A 316 16.52 -1.93 18.50
N PRO A 317 16.48 -3.08 17.81
CA PRO A 317 16.86 -4.34 18.40
C PRO A 317 18.37 -4.43 18.62
N MET A 318 18.77 -5.22 19.62
CA MET A 318 20.18 -5.51 19.88
C MET A 318 20.64 -6.67 18.99
N GLY A 319 21.73 -6.47 18.24
CA GLY A 319 22.32 -7.52 17.39
C GLY A 319 21.79 -7.50 15.94
N PRO A 320 22.11 -8.54 15.13
CA PRO A 320 21.88 -8.55 13.69
C PRO A 320 20.45 -8.98 13.33
N VAL A 321 19.45 -8.35 13.94
CA VAL A 321 18.03 -8.60 13.70
C VAL A 321 17.35 -7.35 13.15
N ASN A 322 16.36 -7.55 12.29
CA ASN A 322 15.65 -6.44 11.67
C ASN A 322 14.70 -5.77 12.68
N PRO A 323 14.50 -4.44 12.60
CA PRO A 323 13.43 -3.76 13.33
C PRO A 323 12.04 -4.36 13.03
N VAL A 324 11.26 -4.58 14.09
CA VAL A 324 9.85 -5.00 14.02
C VAL A 324 8.96 -3.76 13.87
N THR A 325 9.08 -3.10 12.73
CA THR A 325 8.33 -1.89 12.38
C THR A 325 7.79 -1.99 10.97
N VAL A 326 6.80 -1.17 10.61
CA VAL A 326 6.40 -1.05 9.21
C VAL A 326 7.45 -0.21 8.50
N ASN A 327 8.37 -0.85 7.78
CA ASN A 327 9.52 -0.19 7.16
C ASN A 327 9.81 -0.68 5.73
N GLY A 328 10.62 0.10 5.02
CA GLY A 328 11.03 -0.17 3.64
C GLY A 328 11.93 0.92 3.07
N ASP A 329 12.43 0.67 1.86
CA ASP A 329 13.24 1.56 1.05
C ASP A 329 12.74 1.46 -0.40
N LEU A 330 11.94 2.46 -0.82
CA LEU A 330 11.23 2.44 -2.09
C LEU A 330 11.70 3.58 -2.99
N VAL A 331 11.82 3.28 -4.28
CA VAL A 331 12.13 4.23 -5.35
C VAL A 331 10.90 4.42 -6.22
N PHE A 332 10.53 5.68 -6.41
CA PHE A 332 9.44 6.13 -7.26
C PHE A 332 10.05 6.83 -8.46
N THR A 333 9.96 6.20 -9.63
CA THR A 333 10.57 6.69 -10.88
C THR A 333 9.48 7.13 -11.84
N PRO A 334 9.34 8.45 -12.08
CA PRO A 334 8.50 8.98 -13.16
C PRO A 334 8.91 8.43 -14.52
N GLY A 335 7.93 8.13 -15.39
CA GLY A 335 8.16 7.62 -16.73
C GLY A 335 7.08 8.10 -17.71
N ALA A 336 7.34 7.93 -19.00
CA ALA A 336 6.40 8.32 -20.06
C ALA A 336 5.08 7.51 -19.99
N ASP A 337 5.16 6.25 -19.57
CA ASP A 337 4.02 5.34 -19.42
C ASP A 337 3.38 5.39 -18.02
N GLY A 338 3.81 6.34 -17.17
CA GLY A 338 3.41 6.46 -15.78
C GLY A 338 4.52 6.13 -14.79
N LEU A 339 4.21 6.25 -13.50
CA LEU A 339 5.14 6.00 -12.40
C LEU A 339 5.48 4.50 -12.28
N ARG A 340 6.74 4.19 -12.01
CA ARG A 340 7.19 2.88 -11.54
C ARG A 340 7.60 2.93 -10.07
N VAL A 341 7.34 1.85 -9.33
CA VAL A 341 7.77 1.67 -7.95
C VAL A 341 8.67 0.43 -7.87
N ASP A 342 9.85 0.59 -7.27
CA ASP A 342 10.81 -0.47 -7.03
C ASP A 342 11.36 -0.38 -5.60
N GLY A 343 11.99 -1.44 -5.09
CA GLY A 343 12.74 -1.38 -3.84
C GLY A 343 12.44 -2.55 -2.91
N THR A 344 12.61 -2.35 -1.62
CA THR A 344 12.38 -3.38 -0.59
C THR A 344 11.42 -2.89 0.46
N ARG A 345 10.59 -3.78 0.99
CA ARG A 345 9.69 -3.46 2.09
C ARG A 345 9.44 -4.66 2.97
N THR A 346 8.97 -4.39 4.18
CA THR A 346 8.48 -5.42 5.10
C THR A 346 7.34 -6.24 4.48
N ASP A 347 7.27 -7.52 4.81
CA ASP A 347 6.24 -8.47 4.33
C ASP A 347 4.83 -8.17 4.87
N TYR A 348 4.72 -7.17 5.75
CA TYR A 348 3.48 -6.75 6.38
C TYR A 348 3.53 -5.24 6.69
N PRO A 349 2.43 -4.48 6.50
CA PRO A 349 1.07 -4.89 6.15
C PRO A 349 0.87 -4.91 4.62
N SER A 350 -0.35 -4.77 4.09
CA SER A 350 -0.58 -4.61 2.65
C SER A 350 -0.17 -3.20 2.20
N LEU A 351 0.38 -3.07 0.99
CA LEU A 351 0.74 -1.81 0.35
C LEU A 351 -0.12 -1.61 -0.92
N GLU A 352 -0.63 -0.40 -1.10
CA GLU A 352 -1.23 0.03 -2.36
C GLU A 352 -0.65 1.38 -2.78
N VAL A 353 -0.45 1.58 -4.08
CA VAL A 353 0.09 2.81 -4.67
C VAL A 353 -0.73 3.19 -5.89
N TYR A 354 -1.16 4.44 -5.92
CA TYR A 354 -1.88 5.06 -7.04
C TYR A 354 -1.17 6.35 -7.46
N GLN A 355 -1.33 6.75 -8.72
CA GLN A 355 -0.88 8.03 -9.24
C GLN A 355 -2.07 8.77 -9.84
N ASP A 356 -2.33 9.98 -9.37
CA ASP A 356 -3.34 10.87 -9.92
C ASP A 356 -2.65 11.99 -10.68
N LEU A 357 -2.93 12.09 -11.98
CA LEU A 357 -2.33 13.06 -12.89
C LEU A 357 -3.13 14.36 -12.90
N PRO A 358 -2.51 15.52 -13.23
CA PRO A 358 -3.21 16.79 -13.34
C PRO A 358 -4.33 16.80 -14.39
N THR A 359 -4.32 15.86 -15.33
CA THR A 359 -5.37 15.63 -16.33
C THR A 359 -6.66 15.06 -15.74
N GLY A 360 -6.65 14.66 -14.46
CA GLY A 360 -7.74 13.96 -13.79
C GLY A 360 -7.71 12.44 -13.98
N GLN A 361 -6.73 11.91 -14.72
CA GLN A 361 -6.54 10.47 -14.86
C GLN A 361 -5.88 9.88 -13.62
N SER A 362 -6.36 8.71 -13.17
CA SER A 362 -5.80 7.98 -12.05
C SER A 362 -5.34 6.58 -12.47
N HIS A 363 -4.15 6.20 -12.02
CA HIS A 363 -3.51 4.92 -12.33
C HIS A 363 -3.28 4.11 -11.06
N THR A 364 -3.54 2.81 -11.13
CA THR A 364 -3.03 1.87 -10.13
C THR A 364 -1.59 1.56 -10.51
N VAL A 365 -0.66 1.89 -9.63
CA VAL A 365 0.77 1.67 -9.84
C VAL A 365 1.19 0.33 -9.23
N LEU A 366 0.76 0.04 -8.01
CA LEU A 366 1.11 -1.18 -7.29
C LEU A 366 -0.01 -1.58 -6.34
N ILE A 367 -0.34 -2.87 -6.29
CA ILE A 367 -1.07 -3.50 -5.19
C ILE A 367 -0.22 -4.67 -4.74
N ASP A 368 0.22 -4.63 -3.50
CA ASP A 368 1.13 -5.60 -2.90
C ASP A 368 0.57 -6.06 -1.54
N PRO A 369 -0.21 -7.17 -1.52
CA PRO A 369 -0.83 -7.67 -0.31
C PRO A 369 0.20 -8.10 0.75
N ALA A 370 -0.18 -8.00 2.02
CA ALA A 370 0.58 -8.59 3.10
C ALA A 370 0.82 -10.09 2.84
N ARG A 371 2.01 -10.60 3.22
CA ARG A 371 2.32 -12.05 3.11
C ARG A 371 1.29 -12.93 3.83
N SER A 372 0.65 -12.39 4.88
CA SER A 372 -0.41 -13.07 5.62
C SER A 372 -1.59 -12.14 5.89
N GLY A 373 -2.78 -12.56 5.44
CA GLY A 373 -4.06 -11.94 5.80
C GLY A 373 -4.64 -12.42 7.13
N ARG A 374 -3.83 -13.03 8.01
CA ARG A 374 -4.28 -13.53 9.32
C ARG A 374 -3.98 -12.49 10.40
N SER A 375 -4.76 -12.50 11.49
CA SER A 375 -4.55 -11.58 12.62
C SER A 375 -3.18 -11.71 13.31
N TRP A 376 -2.46 -12.83 13.16
CA TRP A 376 -1.09 -12.96 13.67
C TRP A 376 -0.03 -12.44 12.69
N GLY A 377 -0.44 -11.95 11.51
CA GLY A 377 0.41 -11.47 10.42
C GLY A 377 1.57 -10.57 10.86
N PRO A 378 1.36 -9.51 11.67
CA PRO A 378 2.46 -8.65 12.08
C PRO A 378 3.58 -9.40 12.82
N ALA A 379 3.22 -10.27 13.77
CA ALA A 379 4.18 -10.98 14.62
C ALA A 379 5.09 -11.95 13.85
N ALA A 380 4.66 -12.40 12.67
CA ALA A 380 5.41 -13.36 11.86
C ALA A 380 6.09 -12.74 10.63
N ASN A 381 5.78 -11.49 10.27
CA ASN A 381 6.16 -10.92 8.97
C ASN A 381 6.81 -9.53 9.05
N LEU A 382 6.77 -8.83 10.20
CA LEU A 382 7.40 -7.51 10.32
C LEU A 382 8.94 -7.54 10.31
N GLU A 383 9.55 -8.69 10.64
CA GLU A 383 11.01 -8.86 10.62
C GLU A 383 11.55 -9.21 9.22
N PHE A 384 10.68 -9.56 8.28
CA PHE A 384 11.04 -10.06 6.96
C PHE A 384 10.67 -9.05 5.88
N HIS A 385 11.39 -9.11 4.76
CA HIS A 385 11.25 -8.20 3.63
C HIS A 385 11.20 -8.96 2.32
N HIS A 386 10.57 -8.35 1.33
CA HIS A 386 10.63 -8.78 -0.06
C HIS A 386 10.92 -7.60 -0.99
N GLU A 387 11.27 -7.92 -2.23
CA GLU A 387 11.55 -6.96 -3.28
C GLU A 387 10.29 -6.65 -4.10
N ILE A 388 10.14 -5.37 -4.45
CA ILE A 388 9.17 -4.89 -5.43
C ILE A 388 9.93 -4.47 -6.69
N GLY A 389 9.42 -4.88 -7.86
CA GLY A 389 9.98 -4.48 -9.14
C GLY A 389 11.45 -4.88 -9.27
N PHE A 390 12.33 -3.93 -9.54
CA PHE A 390 13.78 -4.15 -9.62
C PHE A 390 14.49 -4.31 -8.27
N GLY A 391 13.76 -4.27 -7.15
CA GLY A 391 14.33 -4.51 -5.83
C GLY A 391 15.47 -3.54 -5.49
N GLY A 392 16.49 -4.06 -4.82
CA GLY A 392 17.65 -3.25 -4.41
C GLY A 392 18.46 -2.63 -5.57
N MET A 393 18.33 -3.15 -6.80
CA MET A 393 19.03 -2.59 -7.96
C MET A 393 18.57 -1.16 -8.29
N ALA A 394 17.34 -0.79 -7.91
CA ALA A 394 16.81 0.56 -8.11
C ALA A 394 17.54 1.62 -7.27
N PHE A 395 18.33 1.24 -6.27
CA PHE A 395 19.07 2.17 -5.43
C PHE A 395 20.36 2.69 -6.09
N GLY A 396 20.88 2.01 -7.11
CA GLY A 396 22.13 2.37 -7.80
C GLY A 396 22.19 3.84 -8.23
N PRO A 397 21.17 4.39 -8.91
CA PRO A 397 21.13 5.82 -9.27
C PRO A 397 21.18 6.80 -8.10
N PHE A 398 20.97 6.35 -6.87
CA PHE A 398 21.03 7.16 -5.64
C PHE A 398 22.37 7.03 -4.91
N THR A 399 23.37 6.43 -5.54
CA THR A 399 24.75 6.39 -5.04
C THR A 399 25.64 7.33 -5.85
N GLU A 400 26.70 7.85 -5.22
CA GLU A 400 27.80 8.53 -5.92
C GLU A 400 28.69 7.46 -6.57
N TRP A 401 29.24 7.72 -7.75
CA TRP A 401 30.22 6.80 -8.36
C TRP A 401 31.61 7.05 -7.77
N ASN A 402 32.26 5.99 -7.28
CA ASN A 402 33.66 6.09 -6.88
C ASN A 402 34.56 5.88 -8.10
N THR A 403 35.02 6.99 -8.71
CA THR A 403 35.86 6.95 -9.92
C THR A 403 37.26 6.39 -9.69
N GLU A 404 37.76 6.37 -8.46
CA GLU A 404 39.10 5.84 -8.16
C GLU A 404 39.12 4.30 -8.24
N PHE A 405 38.05 3.66 -7.76
CA PHE A 405 37.93 2.21 -7.70
C PHE A 405 36.96 1.62 -8.72
N ASP A 406 36.30 2.47 -9.53
CA ASP A 406 35.28 2.10 -10.51
C ASP A 406 34.14 1.23 -9.94
N VAL A 407 33.63 1.63 -8.77
CA VAL A 407 32.55 0.95 -8.05
C VAL A 407 31.51 1.95 -7.53
N PRO A 408 30.28 1.51 -7.24
CA PRO A 408 29.34 2.32 -6.48
C PRO A 408 29.96 2.81 -5.16
N GLY A 409 29.85 4.11 -4.92
CA GLY A 409 30.32 4.79 -3.73
C GLY A 409 29.21 4.94 -2.68
N ALA A 410 29.36 5.96 -1.83
CA ALA A 410 28.39 6.25 -0.79
C ALA A 410 27.03 6.67 -1.38
N ASP A 411 25.96 6.49 -0.60
CA ASP A 411 24.66 7.10 -0.92
C ASP A 411 24.82 8.61 -1.13
N LYS A 412 24.10 9.14 -2.12
CA LYS A 412 23.93 10.59 -2.30
C LYS A 412 23.36 11.22 -1.03
N PRO A 413 23.51 12.54 -0.81
CA PRO A 413 22.95 13.19 0.36
C PRO A 413 21.42 13.03 0.43
N SER A 414 20.94 12.54 1.57
CA SER A 414 19.52 12.38 1.89
C SER A 414 19.01 13.54 2.74
N THR A 415 17.71 13.80 2.72
CA THR A 415 17.04 14.74 3.64
C THR A 415 16.13 13.98 4.60
N PRO A 416 16.32 14.08 5.93
CA PRO A 416 15.41 13.46 6.89
C PRO A 416 14.06 14.17 6.90
N PHE A 417 13.02 13.45 7.25
CA PHE A 417 11.68 14.01 7.45
C PHE A 417 11.64 15.04 8.60
N GLY A 418 10.93 16.16 8.39
CA GLY A 418 10.73 17.21 9.40
C GLY A 418 9.26 17.47 9.70
N ARG A 419 8.99 18.44 10.58
CA ARG A 419 7.61 18.87 10.91
C ARG A 419 6.99 19.58 9.70
N ALA A 420 5.69 19.42 9.46
CA ALA A 420 4.97 20.11 8.40
C ALA A 420 5.09 21.65 8.48
N THR A 421 5.23 22.19 9.69
CA THR A 421 5.39 23.64 9.93
C THR A 421 6.75 24.20 9.53
N ASN A 422 7.76 23.34 9.36
CA ASN A 422 9.10 23.72 8.91
C ASN A 422 9.76 22.53 8.17
N PRO A 423 9.31 22.22 6.94
CA PRO A 423 9.80 21.06 6.24
C PRO A 423 11.22 21.30 5.67
N PRO A 424 12.17 20.39 5.92
CA PRO A 424 13.49 20.45 5.32
C PRO A 424 13.39 20.19 3.81
N SER A 425 14.41 20.62 3.05
CA SER A 425 14.43 20.49 1.59
C SER A 425 15.51 19.53 1.12
N VAL A 426 15.27 18.81 0.02
CA VAL A 426 16.33 18.09 -0.69
C VAL A 426 17.40 19.06 -1.20
N PRO A 427 18.66 18.63 -1.34
CA PRO A 427 19.71 19.48 -1.90
C PRO A 427 19.33 20.03 -3.29
N PRO A 428 19.76 21.24 -3.67
CA PRO A 428 19.60 21.71 -5.04
C PRO A 428 20.40 20.82 -6.01
N LEU A 429 20.06 20.89 -7.30
CA LEU A 429 20.85 20.20 -8.33
C LEU A 429 22.27 20.81 -8.37
N PRO A 430 23.31 19.99 -8.60
CA PRO A 430 24.64 20.52 -8.85
C PRO A 430 24.61 21.48 -10.04
N VAL A 431 25.21 22.66 -9.88
CA VAL A 431 25.42 23.58 -11.01
C VAL A 431 26.46 22.94 -11.93
N PRO A 432 26.22 22.83 -13.26
CA PRO A 432 27.23 22.34 -14.18
C PRO A 432 28.50 23.17 -14.05
N ARG A 433 29.67 22.52 -13.89
CA ARG A 433 30.96 23.23 -13.91
C ARG A 433 31.13 23.90 -15.27
N GLY A 434 31.02 25.23 -15.32
CA GLY A 434 31.29 26.00 -16.54
C GLY A 434 30.43 27.24 -16.79
N THR A 435 29.37 27.50 -16.02
CA THR A 435 28.62 28.75 -16.13
C THR A 435 29.21 29.82 -15.23
N THR A 436 30.15 30.60 -15.77
CA THR A 436 30.48 31.93 -15.25
C THR A 436 29.20 32.76 -15.24
N GLN A 437 28.80 33.30 -14.10
CA GLN A 437 27.78 34.35 -14.07
C GLN A 437 28.30 35.54 -14.88
N VAL A 438 27.50 35.98 -15.86
CA VAL A 438 27.68 37.26 -16.55
C VAL A 438 26.79 38.29 -15.89
#